data_AF-A0A950E6U4-F1
#
_entry.id   AF-A0A950E6U4-F1
#
_cell.length_a   1.000
_cell.length_b   1.000
_cell.length_c   1.000
_cell.angle_alpha   90.00
_cell.angle_beta   90.00
_cell.angle_gamma   90.00
#
_symmetry.space_group_name_H-M   'P 1'
#
loop_
_entity.id
_entity.type
_entity.pdbx_description
1 polymer ?
#
loop_
_entity_poly.entity_id
_entity_poly.type
_entity_poly.pdbx_seq_one_letter_code
_entity_poly.pdbx_strand_id
1 'polypeptide(L)'
;MTRVSRDWIKQLPKPELHVHLEGTITPQAYARISRRNGLEPAADPAALFACSDFESFLRSFLKVVRVLRQPIDFAELAYDYLKASAYDGVRHVEFFLSPATQRKLVPELDLEHLVRAVAEACARAERHFGTTSLLLFDMVRNLGEAEAIADLDLAQRCRGYRVVGIGLGGDERNFPARDFRAVFERAEALGLRRT
;
A
#
# COMPACT_ATOMS: atom_id res chain seq x y z
N MET A 1 -0.24 -11.64 37.73
CA MET A 1 -0.45 -11.50 36.26
C MET A 1 0.85 -11.85 35.57
N THR A 2 0.87 -12.88 34.72
CA THR A 2 2.03 -13.22 33.89
C THR A 2 2.26 -12.08 32.90
N ARG A 3 3.44 -11.47 32.94
CA ARG A 3 3.76 -10.30 32.10
C ARG A 3 4.08 -10.80 30.69
N VAL A 4 3.25 -10.44 29.72
CA VAL A 4 3.50 -10.75 28.31
C VAL A 4 4.73 -9.97 27.85
N SER A 5 5.77 -10.66 27.39
CA SER A 5 6.99 -10.04 26.88
C SER A 5 6.86 -9.66 25.41
N ARG A 6 7.65 -8.68 24.95
CA ARG A 6 7.72 -8.31 23.52
C ARG A 6 8.17 -9.48 22.66
N ASP A 7 9.12 -10.28 23.15
CA ASP A 7 9.62 -11.44 22.42
C ASP A 7 8.54 -12.51 22.23
N TRP A 8 7.71 -12.73 23.25
CA TRP A 8 6.57 -13.63 23.13
C TRP A 8 5.56 -13.11 22.09
N ILE A 9 5.25 -11.80 22.08
CA ILE A 9 4.35 -11.19 21.08
C ILE A 9 4.92 -11.36 19.65
N LYS A 10 6.23 -11.15 19.46
CA LYS A 10 6.89 -11.32 18.16
C LYS A 10 6.84 -12.77 17.66
N GLN A 11 6.85 -13.76 18.55
CA GLN A 11 6.79 -15.18 18.16
C GLN A 11 5.39 -15.64 17.72
N LEU A 12 4.32 -14.91 18.08
CA LEU A 12 2.97 -15.27 17.67
C LEU A 12 2.84 -15.26 16.14
N PRO A 13 2.27 -16.29 15.51
CA PRO A 13 1.89 -16.22 14.11
C PRO A 13 0.74 -15.22 13.94
N LYS A 14 0.94 -14.21 13.09
CA LYS A 14 -0.05 -13.14 12.88
C LYS A 14 -0.28 -12.90 11.39
N PRO A 15 -1.51 -12.57 10.98
CA PRO A 15 -1.75 -11.91 9.70
C PRO A 15 -1.70 -10.39 9.85
N GLU A 16 -1.28 -9.69 8.79
CA GLU A 16 -1.47 -8.26 8.60
C GLU A 16 -2.44 -8.10 7.43
N LEU A 17 -3.71 -7.81 7.72
CA LEU A 17 -4.75 -7.78 6.69
C LEU A 17 -5.06 -6.35 6.20
N HIS A 18 -4.42 -5.34 6.77
CA HIS A 18 -4.64 -3.95 6.42
C HIS A 18 -3.36 -3.14 6.54
N VAL A 19 -2.63 -3.04 5.43
CA VAL A 19 -1.48 -2.12 5.35
C VAL A 19 -1.43 -1.44 3.98
N HIS A 20 -1.35 -0.11 3.96
CA HIS A 20 -1.11 0.65 2.74
C HIS A 20 0.37 0.60 2.42
N LEU A 21 0.73 0.04 1.25
CA LEU A 21 2.12 -0.17 0.84
C LEU A 21 2.92 1.13 0.88
N GLU A 22 2.36 2.21 0.36
CA GLU A 22 2.98 3.53 0.34
C GLU A 22 3.24 4.07 1.75
N GLY A 23 2.44 3.65 2.74
CA GLY A 23 2.59 4.01 4.14
C GLY A 23 3.67 3.22 4.89
N THR A 24 4.23 2.17 4.29
CA THR A 24 5.27 1.32 4.92
C THR A 24 6.69 1.90 4.82
N ILE A 25 6.86 2.96 4.04
CA ILE A 25 8.14 3.63 3.83
C ILE A 25 8.70 4.19 5.13
N THR A 26 9.96 3.87 5.39
CA THR A 26 10.71 4.36 6.55
C THR A 26 11.35 5.72 6.25
N PRO A 27 11.75 6.50 7.26
CA PRO A 27 12.53 7.74 7.07
C PRO A 27 13.79 7.53 6.21
N GLN A 28 14.48 6.40 6.40
CA GLN A 28 15.66 6.03 5.62
C GLN A 28 15.31 5.73 4.16
N ALA A 29 14.24 4.97 3.91
CA ALA A 29 13.77 4.67 2.57
C ALA A 29 13.28 5.93 1.86
N TYR A 30 12.53 6.80 2.54
CA TYR A 30 12.13 8.13 2.03
C TYR A 30 13.33 8.91 1.53
N ALA A 31 14.35 9.11 2.38
CA ALA A 31 15.52 9.90 1.99
C ALA A 31 16.27 9.29 0.79
N ARG A 32 16.38 7.95 0.76
CA ARG A 32 17.05 7.22 -0.31
C ARG A 32 16.28 7.30 -1.64
N ILE A 33 14.96 7.11 -1.61
CA ILE A 33 14.08 7.15 -2.78
C ILE A 33 13.95 8.58 -3.31
N SER A 34 13.83 9.59 -2.44
CA SER A 34 13.86 11.00 -2.85
C SER A 34 15.08 11.30 -3.71
N ARG A 35 16.29 10.97 -3.24
CA ARG A 35 17.53 11.19 -3.99
C ARG A 35 17.57 10.43 -5.31
N ARG A 36 17.12 9.16 -5.32
CA ARG A 36 17.03 8.36 -6.56
C ARG A 36 16.19 9.06 -7.62
N ASN A 37 15.10 9.68 -7.19
CA ASN A 37 14.14 10.33 -8.07
C ASN A 37 14.43 11.83 -8.30
N GLY A 38 15.64 12.30 -7.96
CA GLY A 38 16.05 13.69 -8.17
C GLY A 38 15.30 14.70 -7.30
N LEU A 39 14.72 14.26 -6.18
CA LEU A 39 14.02 15.10 -5.22
C LEU A 39 14.90 15.37 -4.00
N GLU A 40 14.83 16.59 -3.49
CA GLU A 40 15.48 16.93 -2.22
C GLU A 40 14.70 16.30 -1.05
N PRO A 41 15.33 15.41 -0.25
CA PRO A 41 14.68 14.88 0.93
C PRO A 41 14.49 15.99 1.98
N ALA A 42 13.50 15.83 2.86
CA ALA A 42 13.38 16.66 4.04
C ALA A 42 14.66 16.59 4.89
N ALA A 43 15.04 17.72 5.50
CA ALA A 43 16.24 17.78 6.35
C ALA A 43 16.16 16.78 7.53
N ASP A 44 14.97 16.63 8.10
CA ASP A 44 14.65 15.55 9.04
C ASP A 44 13.47 14.73 8.49
N PRO A 45 13.72 13.60 7.81
CA PRO A 45 12.68 12.71 7.34
C PRO A 45 11.84 12.11 8.48
N ALA A 46 12.38 11.94 9.69
CA ALA A 46 11.65 11.33 10.80
C ALA A 46 10.50 12.25 11.28
N ALA A 47 10.69 13.57 11.21
CA ALA A 47 9.66 14.55 11.53
C ALA A 47 8.40 14.43 10.64
N LEU A 48 8.51 13.88 9.43
CA LEU A 48 7.35 13.63 8.56
C LEU A 48 6.39 12.58 9.16
N PHE A 49 6.88 11.70 10.04
CA PHE A 49 6.09 10.60 10.60
C PHE A 49 5.50 10.95 11.99
N ALA A 50 5.80 12.14 12.53
CA ALA A 50 5.25 12.62 13.79
C ALA A 50 3.89 13.31 13.57
N CYS A 51 2.82 12.52 13.43
CA CYS A 51 1.46 13.01 13.23
C CYS A 51 0.67 13.02 14.55
N SER A 52 -0.13 14.07 14.78
CA SER A 52 -0.94 14.24 16.00
C SER A 52 -2.42 13.91 15.80
N ASP A 53 -2.89 13.87 14.56
CA ASP A 53 -4.27 13.68 14.17
C ASP A 53 -4.37 13.16 12.72
N PHE A 54 -5.58 12.86 12.27
CA PHE A 54 -5.81 12.34 10.93
C PHE A 54 -5.44 13.31 9.81
N GLU A 55 -5.65 14.61 10.01
CA GLU A 55 -5.38 15.62 8.97
C GLU A 55 -3.87 15.84 8.79
N SER A 56 -3.10 15.89 9.88
CA SER A 56 -1.63 15.90 9.85
C SER A 56 -1.08 14.61 9.24
N PHE A 57 -1.68 13.45 9.55
CA PHE A 57 -1.36 12.19 8.89
C PHE A 57 -1.55 12.25 7.38
N LEU A 58 -2.71 12.68 6.87
CA LEU A 58 -2.96 12.78 5.43
C LEU A 58 -1.97 13.70 4.73
N ARG A 59 -1.63 14.84 5.35
CA ARG A 59 -0.61 15.76 4.82
C ARG A 59 0.76 15.12 4.74
N SER A 60 1.16 14.38 5.77
CA SER A 60 2.43 13.65 5.79
C SER A 60 2.45 12.50 4.80
N PHE A 61 1.38 11.72 4.73
CA PHE A 61 1.21 10.64 3.76
C PHE A 61 1.38 11.16 2.33
N LEU A 62 0.73 12.26 1.96
CA LEU A 62 0.89 12.86 0.64
C LEU A 62 2.34 13.29 0.33
N LYS A 63 3.07 13.85 1.31
CA LYS A 63 4.50 14.20 1.12
C LYS A 63 5.35 12.96 0.86
N VAL A 64 5.06 11.91 1.61
CA VAL A 64 5.73 10.63 1.55
C VAL A 64 5.46 9.95 0.21
N VAL A 65 4.20 9.83 -0.21
CA VAL A 65 3.85 9.16 -1.47
C VAL A 65 4.41 9.88 -2.69
N ARG A 66 4.54 11.22 -2.64
CA ARG A 66 5.13 12.04 -3.72
C ARG A 66 6.57 11.68 -4.11
N VAL A 67 7.30 10.98 -3.25
CA VAL A 67 8.68 10.59 -3.59
C VAL A 67 8.74 9.29 -4.39
N LEU A 68 7.65 8.50 -4.40
CA LEU A 68 7.55 7.27 -5.16
C LEU A 68 7.24 7.63 -6.62
N ARG A 69 8.18 7.37 -7.54
CA ARG A 69 8.06 7.81 -8.94
C ARG A 69 8.16 6.69 -9.96
N GLN A 70 8.66 5.52 -9.56
CA GLN A 70 8.92 4.41 -10.47
C GLN A 70 8.63 3.05 -9.82
N PRO A 71 8.38 1.99 -10.62
CA PRO A 71 8.02 0.66 -10.10
C PRO A 71 8.96 0.11 -9.03
N ILE A 72 10.27 0.35 -9.16
CA ILE A 72 11.27 -0.12 -8.20
C ILE A 72 11.09 0.46 -6.80
N ASP A 73 10.51 1.66 -6.68
CA ASP A 73 10.29 2.27 -5.37
C ASP A 73 9.27 1.46 -4.56
N PHE A 74 8.14 1.10 -5.17
CA PHE A 74 7.10 0.27 -4.55
C PHE A 74 7.58 -1.16 -4.31
N ALA A 75 8.32 -1.72 -5.26
CA ALA A 75 8.90 -3.06 -5.13
C ALA A 75 9.86 -3.16 -3.93
N GLU A 76 10.67 -2.12 -3.68
CA GLU A 76 11.51 -2.04 -2.50
C GLU A 76 10.71 -1.93 -1.21
N LEU A 77 9.66 -1.10 -1.16
CA LEU A 77 8.80 -1.00 0.01
C LEU A 77 8.17 -2.35 0.36
N ALA A 78 7.65 -3.07 -0.63
CA ALA A 78 6.99 -4.36 -0.41
C ALA A 78 7.97 -5.40 0.14
N TYR A 79 9.17 -5.45 -0.43
CA TYR A 79 10.22 -6.36 0.02
C TYR A 79 10.71 -6.03 1.43
N ASP A 80 10.99 -4.76 1.72
CA ASP A 80 11.48 -4.31 3.02
C ASP A 80 10.43 -4.50 4.11
N TYR A 81 9.15 -4.22 3.81
CA TYR A 81 8.06 -4.46 4.75
C TYR A 81 7.88 -5.95 5.05
N LEU A 82 7.79 -6.81 4.03
CA LEU A 82 7.66 -8.26 4.26
C LEU A 82 8.83 -8.84 5.07
N LYS A 83 10.05 -8.35 4.84
CA LYS A 83 11.22 -8.70 5.66
C LYS A 83 11.01 -8.32 7.12
N ALA A 84 10.59 -7.07 7.39
CA ALA A 84 10.36 -6.59 8.75
C ALA A 84 9.23 -7.36 9.43
N SER A 85 8.09 -7.55 8.74
CA SER A 85 6.93 -8.28 9.24
C SER A 85 7.27 -9.72 9.59
N ALA A 86 8.13 -10.39 8.81
CA ALA A 86 8.62 -11.73 9.13
C ALA A 86 9.36 -11.78 10.48
N TYR A 87 10.20 -10.79 10.78
CA TYR A 87 10.90 -10.69 12.07
C TYR A 87 9.96 -10.41 13.25
N ASP A 88 8.76 -9.91 12.97
CA ASP A 88 7.71 -9.68 13.97
C ASP A 88 6.66 -10.81 13.98
N GLY A 89 6.92 -11.95 13.35
CA GLY A 89 6.08 -13.15 13.37
C GLY A 89 4.86 -13.11 12.44
N VAL A 90 4.78 -12.12 11.56
CA VAL A 90 3.72 -12.04 10.56
C VAL A 90 3.96 -13.08 9.46
N ARG A 91 2.92 -13.86 9.16
CA ARG A 91 2.96 -14.98 8.19
C ARG A 91 2.26 -14.67 6.88
N HIS A 92 1.39 -13.67 6.88
CA HIS A 92 0.64 -13.24 5.72
C HIS A 92 0.44 -11.72 5.76
N VAL A 93 0.62 -11.05 4.63
CA VAL A 93 0.36 -9.61 4.48
C VAL A 93 -0.57 -9.37 3.29
N GLU A 94 -1.67 -8.65 3.52
CA GLU A 94 -2.51 -8.10 2.47
C GLU A 94 -2.23 -6.60 2.31
N PHE A 95 -1.57 -6.25 1.20
CA PHE A 95 -1.22 -4.86 0.90
C PHE A 95 -2.35 -4.17 0.16
N PHE A 96 -2.68 -2.96 0.62
CA PHE A 96 -3.37 -1.96 -0.18
C PHE A 96 -2.36 -1.17 -1.00
N LEU A 97 -2.64 -1.03 -2.29
CA LEU A 97 -1.96 -0.12 -3.20
C LEU A 97 -2.99 0.88 -3.73
N SER A 98 -2.64 2.15 -3.91
CA SER A 98 -3.58 3.19 -4.40
C SER A 98 -3.20 3.64 -5.83
N PRO A 99 -3.54 2.90 -6.91
CA PRO A 99 -3.17 3.25 -8.28
C PRO A 99 -3.64 4.65 -8.71
N ALA A 100 -4.85 5.07 -8.35
CA ALA A 100 -5.35 6.41 -8.65
C ALA A 100 -4.45 7.52 -8.09
N THR A 101 -3.90 7.36 -6.87
CA THR A 101 -2.94 8.31 -6.30
C THR A 101 -1.70 8.43 -7.19
N GLN A 102 -1.16 7.30 -7.65
CA GLN A 102 0.02 7.30 -8.53
C GLN A 102 -0.28 7.87 -9.90
N ARG A 103 -1.44 7.56 -10.48
CA ARG A 103 -1.93 8.16 -11.73
C ARG A 103 -1.96 9.69 -11.66
N LYS A 104 -2.39 10.26 -10.52
CA LYS A 104 -2.43 11.71 -10.32
C LYS A 104 -1.05 12.33 -10.11
N LEU A 105 -0.12 11.61 -9.49
CA LEU A 105 1.22 12.12 -9.16
C LEU A 105 2.21 11.97 -10.32
N VAL A 106 2.10 10.89 -11.09
CA VAL A 106 2.99 10.51 -12.20
C VAL A 106 2.12 9.97 -13.35
N PRO A 107 1.49 10.83 -14.16
CA PRO A 107 0.56 10.41 -15.22
C PRO A 107 1.14 9.45 -16.26
N GLU A 108 2.46 9.50 -16.47
CA GLU A 108 3.21 8.65 -17.39
C GLU A 108 3.59 7.28 -16.82
N LEU A 109 3.32 7.03 -15.54
CA LEU A 109 3.68 5.78 -14.88
C LEU A 109 2.84 4.62 -15.39
N ASP A 110 3.51 3.59 -15.92
CA ASP A 110 2.88 2.33 -16.23
C ASP A 110 2.49 1.60 -14.94
N LEU A 111 1.22 1.70 -14.58
CA LEU A 111 0.67 1.12 -13.36
C LEU A 111 0.62 -0.42 -13.40
N GLU A 112 0.50 -1.04 -14.57
CA GLU A 112 0.51 -2.50 -14.68
C GLU A 112 1.94 -3.02 -14.45
N HIS A 113 2.93 -2.34 -15.02
CA HIS A 113 4.33 -2.62 -14.72
C HIS A 113 4.66 -2.40 -13.24
N LEU A 114 4.14 -1.34 -12.61
CA LEU A 114 4.26 -1.12 -11.16
C LEU A 114 3.74 -2.32 -10.38
N VAL A 115 2.51 -2.76 -10.65
CA VAL A 115 1.88 -3.87 -9.93
C VAL A 115 2.66 -5.18 -10.13
N ARG A 116 3.14 -5.44 -11.35
CA ARG A 116 4.01 -6.59 -11.64
C ARG A 116 5.30 -6.54 -10.82
N ALA A 117 5.97 -5.40 -10.75
CA ALA A 117 7.21 -5.23 -9.98
C ALA A 117 6.99 -5.48 -8.47
N VAL A 118 5.86 -5.00 -7.92
CA VAL A 118 5.47 -5.27 -6.53
C VAL A 118 5.23 -6.77 -6.31
N ALA A 119 4.50 -7.44 -7.22
CA ALA A 119 4.21 -8.86 -7.11
C ALA A 119 5.49 -9.73 -7.19
N GLU A 120 6.45 -9.36 -8.03
CA GLU A 120 7.76 -10.01 -8.14
C GLU A 120 8.59 -9.83 -6.86
N ALA A 121 8.59 -8.62 -6.28
CA ALA A 121 9.25 -8.34 -5.01
C ALA A 121 8.61 -9.12 -3.85
N CYS A 122 7.28 -9.21 -3.83
CA CYS A 122 6.54 -10.04 -2.88
C CYS A 122 6.94 -11.51 -2.99
N ALA A 123 6.98 -12.06 -4.22
CA ALA A 123 7.41 -13.44 -4.44
C ALA A 123 8.86 -13.69 -4.01
N ARG A 124 9.75 -12.71 -4.22
CA ARG A 124 11.13 -12.78 -3.75
C ARG A 124 11.22 -12.77 -2.22
N ALA A 125 10.49 -11.87 -1.56
CA ALA A 125 10.45 -11.80 -0.10
C ALA A 125 9.86 -13.07 0.52
N GLU A 126 8.81 -13.63 -0.08
CA GLU A 126 8.21 -14.90 0.35
C GLU A 126 9.23 -16.05 0.31
N ARG A 127 10.04 -16.16 -0.76
CA ARG A 127 11.12 -17.15 -0.84
C ARG A 127 12.20 -16.96 0.24
N HIS A 128 12.48 -15.72 0.62
CA HIS A 128 13.54 -15.41 1.59
C HIS A 128 13.10 -15.52 3.04
N PHE A 129 11.84 -15.17 3.33
CA PHE A 129 11.36 -14.96 4.70
C PHE A 129 10.14 -15.81 5.07
N GLY A 130 9.50 -16.47 4.10
CA GLY A 130 8.32 -17.32 4.32
C GLY A 130 7.01 -16.56 4.55
N THR A 131 7.02 -15.22 4.50
CA THR A 131 5.81 -14.40 4.63
C THR A 131 5.10 -14.29 3.28
N THR A 132 3.90 -14.85 3.21
CA THR A 132 3.05 -14.80 2.03
C THR A 132 2.39 -13.43 1.88
N SER A 133 1.94 -13.08 0.68
CA SER A 133 1.27 -11.79 0.47
C SER A 133 0.32 -11.75 -0.73
N LEU A 134 -0.70 -10.91 -0.59
CA LEU A 134 -1.69 -10.58 -1.61
C LEU A 134 -1.81 -9.05 -1.76
N LEU A 135 -2.34 -8.62 -2.89
CA LEU A 135 -2.56 -7.20 -3.20
C LEU A 135 -4.05 -6.91 -3.33
N LEU A 136 -4.47 -5.77 -2.79
CA LEU A 136 -5.76 -5.15 -3.00
C LEU A 136 -5.56 -3.74 -3.51
N PHE A 137 -6.47 -3.28 -4.37
CA PHE A 137 -6.46 -1.88 -4.81
C PHE A 137 -7.37 -1.05 -3.93
N ASP A 138 -6.78 -0.02 -3.34
CA ASP A 138 -7.45 0.99 -2.54
C ASP A 138 -8.13 2.01 -3.45
N MET A 139 -9.46 2.00 -3.43
CA MET A 139 -10.28 2.99 -4.10
C MET A 139 -10.23 4.28 -3.27
N VAL A 140 -9.42 5.24 -3.70
CA VAL A 140 -9.26 6.51 -2.97
C VAL A 140 -10.48 7.39 -3.19
N ARG A 141 -11.43 7.37 -2.24
CA ARG A 141 -12.76 7.96 -2.40
C ARG A 141 -12.77 9.46 -2.75
N ASN A 142 -11.76 10.20 -2.31
CA ASN A 142 -11.61 11.63 -2.60
C ASN A 142 -11.28 11.93 -4.07
N LEU A 143 -10.78 10.94 -4.81
CA LEU A 143 -10.42 11.09 -6.21
C LEU A 143 -11.63 10.83 -7.14
N GLY A 144 -12.76 10.41 -6.57
CA GLY A 144 -14.03 10.24 -7.25
C GLY A 144 -14.25 8.85 -7.86
N GLU A 145 -15.51 8.58 -8.20
CA GLU A 145 -15.96 7.28 -8.72
C GLU A 145 -15.27 6.89 -10.03
N ALA A 146 -15.01 7.86 -10.92
CA ALA A 146 -14.35 7.60 -12.20
C ALA A 146 -12.95 6.98 -12.02
N GLU A 147 -12.19 7.44 -11.03
CA GLU A 147 -10.87 6.87 -10.71
C GLU A 147 -11.01 5.47 -10.10
N ALA A 148 -12.01 5.24 -9.24
CA ALA A 148 -12.29 3.93 -8.69
C ALA A 148 -12.69 2.90 -9.76
N ILE A 149 -13.45 3.32 -10.78
CA ILE A 149 -13.78 2.46 -11.94
C ILE A 149 -12.50 2.11 -12.72
N ALA A 150 -11.64 3.08 -12.99
CA ALA A 150 -10.37 2.84 -13.69
C ALA A 150 -9.43 1.91 -12.90
N ASP A 151 -9.41 2.04 -11.57
CA ASP A 151 -8.65 1.16 -10.69
C ASP A 151 -9.24 -0.25 -10.64
N LEU A 152 -10.56 -0.40 -10.67
CA LEU A 152 -11.22 -1.70 -10.80
C LEU A 152 -10.85 -2.39 -12.12
N ASP A 153 -10.86 -1.66 -13.23
CA ASP A 153 -10.46 -2.21 -14.54
C ASP A 153 -8.97 -2.63 -14.53
N LEU A 154 -8.10 -1.86 -13.86
CA LEU A 154 -6.69 -2.24 -13.66
C LEU A 154 -6.57 -3.49 -12.77
N ALA A 155 -7.35 -3.59 -11.70
CA ALA A 155 -7.34 -4.76 -10.81
C ALA A 155 -7.70 -6.04 -11.57
N GLN A 156 -8.65 -5.96 -12.49
CA GLN A 156 -9.04 -7.07 -13.36
C GLN A 156 -7.88 -7.51 -14.27
N ARG A 157 -7.16 -6.57 -14.89
CA ARG A 157 -5.98 -6.89 -15.72
C ARG A 157 -4.84 -7.49 -14.90
N CYS A 158 -4.67 -7.02 -13.66
CA CYS A 158 -3.59 -7.42 -12.78
C CYS A 158 -3.86 -8.67 -11.94
N ARG A 159 -4.93 -9.44 -12.19
CA ARG A 159 -5.26 -10.65 -11.41
C ARG A 159 -4.15 -11.70 -11.40
N GLY A 160 -3.31 -11.74 -12.45
CA GLY A 160 -2.14 -12.60 -12.52
C GLY A 160 -0.99 -12.20 -11.56
N TYR A 161 -1.06 -11.03 -10.94
CA TYR A 161 -0.01 -10.41 -10.15
C TYR A 161 -0.39 -10.29 -8.67
N ARG A 162 -0.92 -11.36 -8.07
CA ARG A 162 -1.36 -11.42 -6.65
C ARG A 162 -2.51 -10.48 -6.28
N VAL A 163 -3.13 -9.78 -7.25
CA VAL A 163 -4.28 -8.91 -6.99
C VAL A 163 -5.53 -9.75 -6.78
N VAL A 164 -6.14 -9.64 -5.60
CA VAL A 164 -7.28 -10.47 -5.18
C VAL A 164 -8.55 -9.71 -4.91
N GLY A 165 -8.46 -8.39 -4.74
CA GLY A 165 -9.61 -7.60 -4.29
C GLY A 165 -9.40 -6.11 -4.35
N ILE A 166 -10.41 -5.41 -3.86
CA ILE A 166 -10.45 -3.96 -3.74
C ILE A 166 -10.81 -3.57 -2.30
N GLY A 167 -10.42 -2.38 -1.89
CA GLY A 167 -10.89 -1.73 -0.66
C GLY A 167 -11.28 -0.27 -0.90
N LEU A 168 -11.76 0.43 0.12
CA LEU A 168 -12.12 1.85 0.04
C LEU A 168 -11.44 2.66 1.14
N GLY A 169 -10.43 3.45 0.79
CA GLY A 169 -9.71 4.35 1.68
C GLY A 169 -9.96 5.82 1.38
N GLY A 170 -9.23 6.71 2.04
CA GLY A 170 -9.36 8.17 1.90
C GLY A 170 -10.16 8.85 3.01
N ASP A 171 -10.65 10.06 2.73
CA ASP A 171 -11.38 10.93 3.65
C ASP A 171 -12.85 10.50 3.78
N GLU A 172 -13.10 9.70 4.82
CA GLU A 172 -14.42 9.16 5.09
C GLU A 172 -15.45 10.22 5.47
N ARG A 173 -14.99 11.38 5.95
CA ARG A 173 -15.87 12.43 6.46
C ARG A 173 -16.62 13.13 5.34
N ASN A 174 -15.95 13.35 4.21
CA ASN A 174 -16.48 14.13 3.10
C ASN A 174 -16.97 13.29 1.92
N PHE A 175 -16.57 12.01 1.85
CA PHE A 175 -16.88 11.11 0.74
C PHE A 175 -17.47 9.79 1.28
N PRO A 176 -18.81 9.64 1.34
CA PRO A 176 -19.44 8.49 1.96
C PRO A 176 -19.32 7.22 1.10
N ALA A 177 -19.16 6.06 1.74
CA ALA A 177 -18.96 4.79 1.04
C ALA A 177 -20.12 4.38 0.09
N ARG A 178 -21.35 4.84 0.38
CA ARG A 178 -22.53 4.55 -0.45
C ARG A 178 -22.38 5.02 -1.90
N ASP A 179 -21.57 6.04 -2.14
CA ASP A 179 -21.34 6.60 -3.48
C ASP A 179 -20.49 5.65 -4.35
N PHE A 180 -19.84 4.65 -3.75
CA PHE A 180 -19.01 3.64 -4.43
C PHE A 180 -19.68 2.26 -4.50
N ARG A 181 -20.97 2.17 -4.14
CA ARG A 181 -21.73 0.90 -4.15
C ARG A 181 -21.63 0.18 -5.49
N ALA A 182 -21.83 0.89 -6.60
CA ALA A 182 -21.82 0.31 -7.94
C ALA A 182 -20.45 -0.29 -8.30
N VAL A 183 -19.36 0.36 -7.90
CA VAL A 183 -17.99 -0.14 -8.08
C VAL A 183 -17.79 -1.46 -7.32
N PHE A 184 -18.27 -1.53 -6.08
CA PHE A 184 -18.16 -2.72 -5.24
C PHE A 184 -19.03 -3.88 -5.71
N GLU A 185 -20.25 -3.60 -6.20
CA GLU A 185 -21.11 -4.62 -6.83
C GLU A 185 -20.46 -5.17 -8.11
N ARG A 186 -19.86 -4.30 -8.93
CA ARG A 186 -19.12 -4.72 -10.13
C ARG A 186 -17.89 -5.56 -9.78
N ALA A 187 -17.15 -5.21 -8.74
CA ALA A 187 -16.00 -6.00 -8.27
C ALA A 187 -16.40 -7.43 -7.86
N GLU A 188 -17.52 -7.57 -7.15
CA GLU A 188 -18.10 -8.87 -6.81
C GLU A 188 -18.49 -9.67 -8.05
N ALA A 189 -19.18 -9.04 -9.02
CA ALA A 189 -19.56 -9.70 -10.27
C ALA A 189 -18.33 -10.17 -11.10
N LEU A 190 -17.20 -9.47 -10.97
CA LEU A 190 -15.93 -9.86 -11.57
C LEU A 190 -15.18 -10.93 -10.75
N GLY A 191 -15.67 -11.33 -9.58
CA GLY A 191 -15.05 -12.31 -8.69
C GLY A 191 -13.80 -11.79 -7.97
N LEU A 192 -13.74 -10.48 -7.70
CA LEU A 192 -12.77 -9.86 -6.79
C LEU A 192 -13.32 -9.83 -5.37
N ARG A 193 -12.44 -9.96 -4.37
CA ARG A 193 -12.76 -9.75 -2.96
C ARG A 193 -12.94 -8.26 -2.67
N ARG A 194 -13.62 -7.93 -1.57
CA ARG A 194 -13.93 -6.55 -1.16
C ARG A 194 -13.75 -6.41 0.35
N THR A 195 -13.27 -5.25 0.77
CA THR A 195 -13.13 -4.88 2.19
C THR A 195 -13.34 -3.38 2.39
#